data_AF-A0A718X3K8-F1
#
_entry.id   AF-A0A718X3K8-F1
#
_cell.length_a   1.000
_cell.length_b   1.000
_cell.length_c   1.000
_cell.angle_alpha   90.00
_cell.angle_beta   90.00
_cell.angle_gamma   90.00
#
_symmetry.space_group_name_H-M   'P 1'
#
loop_
_entity.id
_entity.type
_entity.pdbx_description
1 polymer ?
#
loop_
_entity_poly.entity_id
_entity_poly.type
_entity_poly.pdbx_seq_one_letter_code
_entity_poly.pdbx_strand_id
1 'polypeptide(L)'
;MDTIARQLDAARHQFKTTYSRQGMEANIVHIGFGAFHRGHQAVYNDLTNEITGNRWGIFELNLFGDAELVDALNAQQGLFSVVETS
;
A
#
# COMPACT_ATOMS: atom_id res chain seq x y z
N MET A 1 -9.88 18.01 -5.25
CA MET A 1 -9.33 16.77 -4.65
C MET A 1 -9.11 15.77 -5.76
N ASP A 2 -7.97 15.07 -5.75
CA ASP A 2 -7.64 14.04 -6.73
C ASP A 2 -8.64 12.87 -6.68
N THR A 3 -8.88 12.20 -7.81
CA THR A 3 -9.91 11.15 -8.00
C THR A 3 -9.75 10.01 -6.98
N ILE A 4 -8.52 9.65 -6.65
CA ILE A 4 -8.19 8.61 -5.66
C ILE A 4 -8.54 9.06 -4.24
N ALA A 5 -8.25 10.32 -3.88
CA ALA A 5 -8.62 10.86 -2.58
C ALA A 5 -10.15 10.80 -2.38
N ARG A 6 -10.92 11.13 -3.42
CA ARG A 6 -12.38 10.99 -3.42
C ARG A 6 -12.85 9.54 -3.25
N GLN A 7 -12.17 8.57 -3.86
CA GLN A 7 -12.52 7.16 -3.72
C GLN A 7 -12.20 6.61 -2.33
N LEU A 8 -11.09 7.01 -1.73
CA LEU A 8 -10.72 6.63 -0.35
C LEU A 8 -11.69 7.23 0.68
N ASP A 9 -12.09 8.49 0.51
CA ASP A 9 -13.05 9.14 1.41
C ASP A 9 -14.46 8.54 1.28
N ALA A 10 -14.82 8.04 0.09
CA ALA A 10 -16.07 7.31 -0.12
C ALA A 10 -16.02 5.86 0.37
N ALA A 11 -14.83 5.26 0.46
CA ALA A 11 -14.65 3.91 0.97
C ALA A 11 -14.84 3.91 2.49
N ARG A 12 -15.74 3.05 2.98
CA ARG A 12 -15.88 2.81 4.43
C ARG A 12 -14.62 2.08 4.92
N HIS A 13 -13.73 2.80 5.57
CA HIS A 13 -12.56 2.25 6.23
C HIS A 13 -12.65 2.51 7.74
N GLN A 14 -12.36 1.50 8.55
CA GLN A 14 -12.28 1.66 10.01
C GLN A 14 -10.96 2.30 10.43
N PHE A 15 -9.91 2.08 9.65
CA PHE A 15 -8.56 2.55 9.91
C PHE A 15 -7.89 3.01 8.61
N LYS A 16 -7.09 4.08 8.71
CA LYS A 16 -6.27 4.63 7.62
C LYS A 16 -5.07 5.34 8.23
N THR A 17 -3.87 5.04 7.74
CA THR A 17 -2.66 5.76 8.12
C THR A 17 -2.66 7.17 7.54
N THR A 18 -2.11 8.12 8.29
CA THR A 18 -2.18 9.56 8.03
C THR A 18 -0.82 10.19 7.74
N TYR A 19 0.26 9.41 7.88
CA TYR A 19 1.59 9.91 7.57
C TYR A 19 1.74 10.39 6.11
N SER A 20 2.54 11.45 5.92
CA SER A 20 2.90 11.91 4.58
C SER A 20 3.77 10.88 3.87
N ARG A 21 3.37 10.51 2.65
CA ARG A 21 4.15 9.69 1.71
C ARG A 21 5.06 10.52 0.80
N GLN A 22 5.01 11.86 0.92
CA GLN A 22 5.79 12.75 0.07
C GLN A 22 7.29 12.57 0.37
N GLY A 23 8.08 12.32 -0.67
CA GLY A 23 9.53 12.11 -0.54
C GLY A 23 9.91 10.78 0.11
N MET A 24 8.98 9.84 0.25
CA MET A 24 9.28 8.51 0.77
C MET A 24 10.16 7.73 -0.22
N GLU A 25 11.30 7.24 0.27
CA GLU A 25 12.22 6.41 -0.50
C GLU A 25 11.86 4.92 -0.38
N ALA A 26 12.20 4.15 -1.42
CA ALA A 26 12.08 2.70 -1.40
C ALA A 26 13.27 2.09 -0.63
N ASN A 27 13.02 1.73 0.63
CA ASN A 27 14.00 1.09 1.51
C ASN A 27 13.84 -0.43 1.56
N ILE A 28 12.75 -0.95 1.01
CA ILE A 28 12.43 -2.37 0.92
C ILE A 28 12.06 -2.69 -0.52
N VAL A 29 12.57 -3.80 -1.05
CA VAL A 29 12.16 -4.36 -2.33
C VAL A 29 11.41 -5.66 -2.05
N HIS A 30 10.15 -5.74 -2.47
CA HIS A 30 9.34 -6.95 -2.32
C HIS A 30 9.16 -7.65 -3.66
N ILE A 31 9.56 -8.93 -3.72
CA ILE A 31 9.49 -9.77 -4.91
C ILE A 31 8.31 -10.73 -4.75
N GLY A 32 7.26 -10.52 -5.54
CA GLY A 32 6.02 -11.30 -5.50
C GLY A 32 4.87 -10.54 -4.82
N PHE A 33 4.32 -9.55 -5.51
CA PHE A 33 3.19 -8.71 -5.09
C PHE A 33 1.85 -9.49 -5.02
N GLY A 34 1.76 -10.43 -4.08
CA GLY A 34 0.62 -11.32 -3.87
C GLY A 34 -0.34 -10.87 -2.77
N ALA A 35 -1.43 -11.63 -2.61
CA ALA A 35 -2.44 -11.36 -1.58
C ALA A 35 -1.88 -11.48 -0.16
N PHE A 36 -1.01 -12.46 0.11
CA PHE A 36 -0.38 -12.62 1.42
C PHE A 36 0.50 -11.42 1.79
N HIS A 37 1.22 -10.87 0.82
CA HIS A 37 2.04 -9.68 1.07
C HIS A 37 1.20 -8.49 1.52
N ARG A 38 0.16 -8.19 0.75
CA ARG A 38 -0.78 -7.11 1.05
C ARG A 38 -1.51 -7.28 2.36
N GLY A 39 -1.89 -8.51 2.70
CA GLY A 39 -2.60 -8.82 3.95
C GLY A 39 -1.70 -8.98 5.19
N HIS A 40 -0.38 -8.92 5.04
CA HIS A 40 0.54 -9.21 6.14
C HIS A 40 1.72 -8.23 6.21
N GLN A 41 2.76 -8.38 5.37
CA GLN A 41 3.97 -7.56 5.54
C GLN A 41 3.71 -6.08 5.25
N ALA A 42 2.90 -5.77 4.24
CA ALA A 42 2.56 -4.39 3.92
C ALA A 42 1.75 -3.71 5.03
N VAL A 43 0.83 -4.44 5.70
CA VAL A 43 0.07 -3.94 6.85
C VAL A 43 0.99 -3.56 8.01
N TYR A 44 1.89 -4.46 8.41
CA TYR A 44 2.81 -4.17 9.51
C TYR A 44 3.79 -3.03 9.18
N ASN A 45 4.23 -2.94 7.93
CA ASN A 45 5.07 -1.82 7.49
C ASN A 45 4.32 -0.49 7.56
N ASP A 46 3.07 -0.46 7.08
CA ASP A 46 2.23 0.75 7.09
C ASP A 46 1.97 1.24 8.53
N LEU A 47 1.60 0.32 9.44
CA LEU A 47 1.42 0.62 10.86
C LEU A 47 2.72 1.08 11.53
N THR A 48 3.85 0.47 11.19
CA THR A 48 5.16 0.85 11.74
C THR A 48 5.57 2.25 11.30
N ASN A 49 5.31 2.61 10.04
CA ASN A 49 5.55 3.95 9.53
C ASN A 49 4.69 4.99 10.28
N GLU A 50 3.40 4.70 10.52
CA GLU A 50 2.52 5.59 11.30
C GLU A 50 3.05 5.81 12.73
N ILE A 51 3.41 4.72 13.43
CA ILE A 51 3.79 4.77 14.84
C ILE A 51 5.17 5.40 15.06
N THR A 52 6.14 5.10 14.19
CA THR A 52 7.55 5.44 14.47
C THR A 52 8.04 6.73 13.84
N GLY A 53 7.33 7.27 12.84
CA GLY A 53 7.83 8.44 12.09
C GLY A 53 8.96 8.14 11.09
N ASN A 54 9.57 6.95 11.16
CA ASN A 54 10.50 6.45 10.15
C ASN A 54 9.72 5.96 8.93
N ARG A 55 10.25 6.15 7.72
CA ARG A 55 9.55 5.79 6.47
C ARG A 55 10.31 4.69 5.74
N TRP A 56 9.77 3.48 5.78
CA TRP A 56 10.28 2.34 5.02
C TRP A 56 9.36 2.11 3.82
N GLY A 57 9.60 2.82 2.71
CA GLY A 57 8.83 2.60 1.49
C GLY A 57 9.12 1.22 0.90
N ILE A 58 8.08 0.57 0.37
CA ILE A 58 8.18 -0.72 -0.33
C ILE A 58 8.09 -0.48 -1.84
N PHE A 59 9.04 -1.04 -2.59
CA PHE A 59 8.96 -1.16 -4.03
C PHE A 59 8.47 -2.56 -4.40
N GLU A 60 7.28 -2.64 -4.97
CA GLU A 60 6.63 -3.89 -5.38
C GLU A 60 7.10 -4.32 -6.77
N LEU A 61 7.46 -5.60 -6.92
CA LEU A 61 7.72 -6.17 -8.25
C LEU A 61 7.26 -7.63 -8.37
N ASN A 62 6.89 -8.01 -9.59
CA ASN A 62 6.64 -9.39 -9.99
C ASN A 62 7.66 -9.79 -11.06
N LEU A 63 8.31 -10.94 -10.88
CA LEU A 63 9.23 -11.49 -11.89
C LEU A 63 8.49 -12.30 -12.96
N PHE A 64 7.31 -12.82 -12.61
CA PHE A 64 6.50 -13.70 -13.44
C PHE A 64 5.03 -13.31 -13.33
N GLY A 65 4.26 -13.53 -14.40
CA GLY A 65 2.83 -13.21 -14.47
C GLY A 65 2.52 -11.89 -15.18
N ASP A 66 1.23 -11.60 -15.30
CA ASP A 66 0.73 -10.42 -16.01
C ASP A 66 0.93 -9.13 -15.21
N ALA A 67 1.14 -8.03 -15.94
CA ALA A 67 1.39 -6.70 -15.35
C ALA A 67 0.14 -6.06 -14.72
N GLU A 68 -1.06 -6.58 -15.01
CA GLU A 68 -2.34 -5.99 -14.64
C GLU A 68 -2.41 -5.61 -13.14
N LEU A 69 -1.90 -6.46 -12.26
CA LEU A 69 -1.92 -6.20 -10.82
C LEU A 69 -1.01 -5.04 -10.40
N VAL A 70 0.16 -4.92 -11.02
CA VAL A 70 1.11 -3.81 -10.79
C VAL A 70 0.58 -2.54 -11.43
N ASP A 71 -0.02 -2.62 -12.61
CA ASP A 71 -0.66 -1.50 -13.30
C ASP A 71 -1.83 -0.94 -12.49
N ALA A 72 -2.68 -1.81 -11.92
CA ALA A 72 -3.75 -1.41 -11.02
C ALA A 72 -3.21 -0.72 -9.75
N LEU A 73 -2.13 -1.25 -9.15
CA LEU A 73 -1.49 -0.61 -8.00
C LEU A 73 -0.97 0.79 -8.34
N ASN A 74 -0.30 0.95 -9.49
CA ASN A 74 0.21 2.23 -9.96
C ASN A 74 -0.91 3.23 -10.25
N ALA A 75 -1.99 2.77 -10.90
CA ALA A 75 -3.19 3.57 -11.16
C ALA A 75 -3.87 4.04 -9.87
N GLN A 76 -3.63 3.35 -8.74
CA GLN A 76 -4.09 3.71 -7.40
C GLN A 76 -3.04 4.45 -6.56
N GLN A 77 -1.94 4.93 -7.17
CA GLN A 77 -0.83 5.59 -6.46
C GLN A 77 -0.27 4.73 -5.30
N GLY A 78 -0.17 3.41 -5.49
CA GLY A 78 0.34 2.48 -4.48
C GLY A 78 -0.63 2.20 -3.33
N LEU A 79 -1.89 2.66 -3.41
CA LEU A 79 -2.88 2.48 -2.35
C LEU A 79 -3.71 1.21 -2.58
N PHE A 80 -4.08 0.54 -1.50
CA PHE A 80 -5.06 -0.56 -1.50
C PHE A 80 -5.70 -0.68 -0.12
N SER A 81 -6.80 -1.44 -0.04
CA SER A 81 -7.50 -1.74 1.22
C SER A 81 -7.34 -3.20 1.60
N VAL A 82 -7.27 -3.48 2.90
CA VAL A 82 -7.30 -4.83 3.47
C VAL A 82 -8.55 -4.95 4.34
N VAL A 83 -9.24 -6.07 4.23
CA VAL A 83 -10.45 -6.37 5.02
C VAL A 83 -10.15 -7.57 5.90
N GLU A 84 -10.31 -7.38 7.20
CA GLU A 84 -10.21 -8.45 8.19
C GLU A 84 -11.60 -9.04 8.46
N THR A 85 -11.70 -10.36 8.51
CA THR A 85 -12.93 -11.11 8.82
C THR A 85 -12.59 -12.26 9.76
N SER A 86 -13.44 -12.51 10.77
CA SER A 86 -13.31 -13.60 11.75
C SER A 86 -14.45 -14.61 11.64
#